data_AF-A0A6B0Y775-F1
#
_entry.id   AF-A0A6B0Y775-F1
#
_cell.length_a   1.000
_cell.length_b   1.000
_cell.length_c   1.000
_cell.angle_alpha   90.00
_cell.angle_beta   90.00
_cell.angle_gamma   90.00
#
_symmetry.space_group_name_H-M   'P 1'
#
loop_
_entity.id
_entity.type
_entity.pdbx_description
1 polymer ?
#
loop_
_entity_poly.entity_id
_entity_poly.type
_entity_poly.pdbx_seq_one_letter_code
_entity_poly.pdbx_strand_id
1 'polypeptide(L)'
;MVNGAAYIGGGLAALAVAILVATFTLTAPVVGDAASVNVMPPSVDATESVDLTLVEIFENTEASVVRLTVSRNATGEMDLNRNGVGSGIVFDKMGHIITNAHVVEDSLNTEVTFLDGLV
;
A
#
# COMPACT_ATOMS: atom_id res chain seq x y z
N MET A 1 -46.06 45.70 -20.79
CA MET A 1 -44.86 45.77 -19.93
C MET A 1 -45.39 46.20 -18.57
N VAL A 2 -45.39 45.42 -17.49
CA VAL A 2 -44.35 44.53 -16.93
C VAL A 2 -45.02 43.33 -16.23
N ASN A 3 -44.36 42.17 -16.30
CA ASN A 3 -44.66 40.91 -15.63
C ASN A 3 -44.60 41.00 -14.09
N GLY A 4 -45.30 40.10 -13.40
CA GLY A 4 -45.10 39.86 -11.97
C GLY A 4 -45.51 38.44 -11.59
N ALA A 5 -44.56 37.52 -11.67
CA ALA A 5 -44.73 36.08 -11.48
C ALA A 5 -45.18 35.70 -10.05
N ALA A 6 -46.07 34.72 -9.97
CA ALA A 6 -46.47 34.08 -8.73
C ALA A 6 -45.31 33.25 -8.15
N TYR A 7 -44.89 33.58 -6.92
CA TYR A 7 -43.93 32.80 -6.16
C TYR A 7 -44.60 31.52 -5.60
N ILE A 8 -44.72 30.49 -6.42
CA ILE A 8 -45.07 29.13 -5.98
C ILE A 8 -43.81 28.26 -6.14
N GLY A 9 -42.86 28.39 -5.20
CA GLY A 9 -41.58 27.67 -5.30
C GLY A 9 -40.93 27.28 -3.97
N GLY A 10 -41.28 27.93 -2.86
CA GLY A 10 -40.61 27.70 -1.57
C GLY A 10 -40.98 26.37 -0.88
N GLY A 11 -42.27 25.99 -0.91
CA GLY A 11 -42.77 24.82 -0.17
C GLY A 11 -42.31 23.47 -0.76
N LEU A 12 -42.32 23.35 -2.09
CA LEU A 12 -41.90 22.12 -2.78
C LEU A 12 -40.39 21.89 -2.67
N ALA A 13 -39.59 22.96 -2.75
CA ALA A 13 -38.14 22.86 -2.57
C ALA A 13 -37.77 22.50 -1.12
N ALA A 14 -38.43 23.09 -0.12
CA ALA A 14 -38.22 22.74 1.28
C ALA A 14 -38.60 21.29 1.59
N LEU A 15 -39.70 20.79 1.00
CA LEU A 15 -40.13 19.40 1.16
C LEU A 15 -39.15 18.41 0.51
N ALA A 16 -38.62 18.71 -0.68
CA ALA A 16 -37.63 17.88 -1.34
C ALA A 16 -36.32 17.79 -0.54
N VAL A 17 -35.86 18.90 0.05
CA VAL A 17 -34.68 18.92 0.93
C VAL A 17 -34.92 18.13 2.22
N ALA A 18 -36.10 18.28 2.83
CA ALA A 18 -36.46 17.52 4.03
C ALA A 18 -36.49 16.00 3.77
N ILE A 19 -37.02 15.57 2.62
CA ILE A 19 -37.02 14.16 2.21
C ILE A 19 -35.59 13.65 2.01
N LEU A 20 -34.73 14.42 1.32
CA LEU A 20 -33.34 14.05 1.07
C LEU A 20 -32.56 13.85 2.39
N VAL A 21 -32.73 14.77 3.34
CA VAL A 21 -32.09 14.69 4.66
C VAL A 21 -32.63 13.50 5.47
N ALA A 22 -33.94 13.25 5.43
CA ALA A 22 -34.54 12.10 6.12
C ALA A 22 -34.05 10.76 5.54
N THR A 23 -33.87 10.65 4.23
CA THR A 23 -33.33 9.41 3.61
C THR A 23 -31.86 9.16 3.98
N PHE A 24 -31.09 10.22 4.24
CA PHE A 24 -29.68 10.09 4.62
C PHE A 24 -29.49 9.61 6.07
N THR A 25 -30.40 9.95 6.99
CA THR A 25 -30.26 9.58 8.42
C THR A 25 -30.77 8.18 8.75
N LEU A 26 -31.60 7.57 7.90
CA LEU A 26 -32.21 6.26 8.16
C LEU A 26 -31.35 5.05 7.74
N THR A 27 -30.21 5.26 7.07
CA THR A 27 -29.31 4.18 6.60
C THR A 27 -28.00 4.09 7.37
N ALA A 28 -27.92 4.64 8.59
CA ALA A 28 -26.73 4.47 9.41
C ALA A 28 -26.45 2.97 9.62
N PRO A 29 -25.24 2.48 9.31
CA PRO A 29 -24.91 1.08 9.57
C PRO A 29 -24.95 0.85 11.07
N VAL A 30 -25.79 -0.08 11.52
CA VAL A 30 -25.74 -0.63 12.88
C VAL A 30 -24.37 -1.30 13.01
N VAL A 31 -23.48 -0.70 13.80
CA VAL A 31 -22.23 -1.34 14.20
C VAL A 31 -22.61 -2.54 15.06
N GLY A 32 -22.57 -3.72 14.45
CA GLY A 32 -22.80 -4.98 15.15
C GLY A 32 -21.77 -5.13 16.26
N ASP A 33 -22.26 -5.40 17.46
CA ASP A 33 -21.46 -5.74 18.64
C ASP A 33 -20.50 -6.88 18.28
N ALA A 34 -19.21 -6.59 18.21
CA ALA A 34 -18.20 -7.59 17.94
C ALA A 34 -18.07 -8.45 19.20
N ALA A 35 -18.67 -9.63 19.18
CA ALA A 35 -18.44 -10.66 20.19
C ALA A 35 -16.92 -10.85 20.35
N SER A 36 -16.40 -10.55 21.53
CA SER A 36 -14.99 -10.70 21.88
C SER A 36 -14.64 -12.18 21.93
N VAL A 37 -14.15 -12.73 20.82
CA VAL A 37 -13.52 -14.05 20.81
C VAL A 37 -12.21 -13.92 21.59
N ASN A 38 -12.18 -14.42 22.83
CA ASN A 38 -10.95 -14.59 23.58
C ASN A 38 -10.15 -15.74 22.97
N VAL A 39 -9.43 -15.46 21.88
CA VAL A 39 -8.42 -16.37 21.33
C VAL A 39 -7.22 -16.27 22.26
N MET A 40 -7.08 -17.22 23.17
CA MET A 40 -5.81 -17.42 23.87
C MET A 40 -4.74 -17.61 22.79
N PRO A 41 -3.70 -16.77 22.73
CA PRO A 41 -2.65 -17.00 21.77
C PRO A 41 -2.08 -18.40 22.00
N PRO A 42 -1.76 -19.17 20.94
CA PRO A 42 -1.01 -20.40 21.13
C PRO A 42 0.23 -20.04 21.96
N SER A 43 0.49 -20.83 23.01
CA SER A 43 1.75 -20.73 23.73
C SER A 43 2.86 -20.85 22.69
N VAL A 44 3.56 -19.74 22.44
CA VAL A 44 4.79 -19.75 21.67
C VAL A 44 5.73 -20.60 22.51
N ASP A 45 5.88 -21.87 22.11
CA ASP A 45 6.97 -22.69 22.58
C ASP A 45 8.21 -21.87 22.22
N ALA A 46 8.92 -21.38 23.24
CA ALA A 46 10.09 -20.55 23.04
C ALA A 46 11.15 -21.48 22.44
N THR A 47 11.09 -21.65 21.12
CA THR A 47 12.16 -22.21 20.31
C THR A 47 13.44 -21.56 20.79
N GLU A 48 14.34 -22.38 21.31
CA GLU A 48 15.71 -22.05 21.72
C GLU A 48 16.20 -20.84 20.92
N SER A 49 16.39 -19.70 21.58
CA SER A 49 16.95 -18.53 20.93
C SER A 49 18.36 -18.88 20.50
N VAL A 50 18.55 -19.14 19.21
CA VAL A 50 19.88 -19.34 18.64
C VAL A 50 20.59 -18.00 18.74
N ASP A 51 21.55 -17.91 19.65
CA ASP A 51 22.36 -16.72 19.89
C ASP A 51 23.40 -16.64 18.77
N LEU A 52 23.00 -16.08 17.63
CA LEU A 52 23.88 -15.90 16.48
C LEU A 52 24.77 -14.68 16.68
N THR A 53 26.05 -14.84 16.36
CA THR A 53 26.97 -13.71 16.20
C THR A 53 26.58 -12.88 14.99
N LEU A 54 27.00 -11.60 14.96
CA LEU A 54 26.77 -10.73 13.81
C LEU A 54 27.39 -11.30 12.52
N VAL A 55 28.50 -12.03 12.63
CA VAL A 55 29.17 -12.70 11.50
C VAL A 55 28.29 -13.82 10.97
N GLU A 56 27.75 -14.68 11.84
CA GLU A 56 26.86 -15.77 11.41
C GLU A 56 25.56 -15.24 10.80
N ILE A 57 25.01 -14.15 11.32
CA ILE A 57 23.84 -13.51 10.71
C ILE A 57 24.19 -13.02 9.30
N PHE A 58 25.35 -12.38 9.12
CA PHE A 58 25.79 -11.92 7.82
C PHE A 58 25.98 -13.09 6.84
N GLU A 59 26.76 -14.11 7.21
CA GLU A 59 27.04 -15.28 6.36
C GLU A 59 25.75 -16.04 5.97
N ASN A 60 24.79 -16.13 6.90
CA ASN A 60 23.53 -16.81 6.63
C ASN A 60 22.56 -15.99 5.75
N THR A 61 22.73 -14.67 5.66
CA THR A 61 21.74 -13.78 5.01
C THR A 61 22.27 -13.08 3.76
N GLU A 62 23.59 -13.00 3.55
CA GLU A 62 24.19 -12.25 2.45
C GLU A 62 23.69 -12.68 1.07
N ALA A 63 23.48 -13.98 0.86
CA ALA A 63 23.01 -14.54 -0.41
C ALA A 63 21.54 -14.17 -0.72
N SER A 64 20.77 -13.73 0.27
CA SER A 64 19.38 -13.27 0.08
C SER A 64 19.30 -11.80 -0.33
N VAL A 65 20.39 -11.04 -0.22
CA VAL A 65 20.43 -9.63 -0.59
C VAL A 65 20.65 -9.49 -2.09
N VAL A 66 19.82 -8.67 -2.72
CA VAL A 66 19.89 -8.39 -4.16
C VAL A 66 20.07 -6.90 -4.41
N ARG A 67 20.73 -6.58 -5.53
CA ARG A 67 20.78 -5.22 -6.07
C ARG A 67 19.58 -5.01 -7.00
N LEU A 68 18.97 -3.85 -6.93
CA LEU A 68 17.89 -3.43 -7.81
C LEU A 68 18.37 -2.27 -8.67
N THR A 69 18.27 -2.41 -9.99
CA THR A 69 18.51 -1.33 -10.94
C THR A 69 17.18 -0.98 -11.60
N VAL A 70 16.67 0.23 -11.34
CA VAL A 70 15.38 0.67 -11.87
C VAL A 70 15.57 1.64 -13.02
N SER A 71 14.75 1.51 -14.06
CA SER A 71 14.71 2.44 -15.19
C SER A 71 13.39 3.22 -15.15
N ARG A 72 13.46 4.55 -15.25
CA ARG A 72 12.29 5.43 -15.27
C ARG A 72 12.17 6.14 -16.61
N ASN A 73 10.97 6.63 -16.92
CA ASN A 73 10.70 7.28 -18.20
C ASN A 73 11.52 8.57 -18.34
N ALA A 74 12.24 8.71 -19.45
CA ALA A 74 12.99 9.90 -19.80
C ALA A 74 12.06 10.86 -20.55
N THR A 75 11.50 11.86 -19.87
CA THR A 75 10.76 12.95 -20.55
C THR A 75 11.75 13.94 -21.16
N GLY A 76 12.40 13.55 -22.27
CA GLY A 76 13.27 14.41 -23.09
C GLY A 76 14.56 13.73 -23.57
N GLU A 77 15.10 14.22 -24.69
CA GLU A 77 16.37 13.76 -25.32
C GLU A 77 17.61 13.89 -24.40
N MET A 78 17.49 14.56 -23.25
CA MET A 78 18.57 14.82 -22.29
C MET A 78 18.42 13.99 -20.99
N ASP A 79 17.60 12.95 -20.94
CA ASP A 79 17.30 12.25 -19.68
C ASP A 79 17.44 10.72 -19.76
N LEU A 80 18.34 10.23 -20.63
CA LEU A 80 18.62 8.80 -20.85
C LEU A 80 19.18 8.06 -19.62
N ASN A 81 19.29 8.72 -18.46
CA ASN A 81 19.97 8.17 -17.29
C ASN A 81 19.22 8.43 -15.97
N ARG A 82 17.88 8.46 -15.99
CA ARG A 82 17.06 8.45 -14.74
C ARG A 82 17.00 7.04 -14.12
N ASN A 83 18.14 6.36 -14.08
CA ASN A 83 18.25 5.03 -13.51
C ASN A 83 18.46 5.18 -12.00
N GLY A 84 17.64 4.47 -11.22
CA GLY A 84 17.79 4.38 -9.78
C GLY A 84 18.52 3.09 -9.40
N VAL A 85 19.22 3.10 -8.28
CA VAL A 85 19.83 1.91 -7.69
C VAL A 85 19.30 1.75 -6.27
N GLY A 86 18.97 0.51 -5.91
CA GLY A 86 18.56 0.14 -4.56
C GLY A 86 18.94 -1.28 -4.21
N SER A 87 18.42 -1.75 -3.09
CA SER A 87 18.62 -3.12 -2.61
C SER A 87 17.28 -3.74 -2.24
N GLY A 88 17.23 -5.05 -2.24
CA GLY A 88 16.10 -5.83 -1.73
C GLY A 88 16.58 -7.10 -1.05
N ILE A 89 15.64 -7.81 -0.42
CA ILE A 89 15.88 -9.11 0.19
C ILE A 89 14.88 -10.10 -0.41
N VAL A 90 15.37 -11.25 -0.88
CA VAL A 90 14.53 -12.38 -1.28
C VAL A 90 13.86 -12.95 -0.03
N PHE A 91 12.54 -12.89 0.02
CA PHE A 91 11.74 -13.22 1.20
C PHE A 91 11.37 -14.70 1.27
N ASP A 92 11.19 -15.35 0.11
CA ASP A 92 10.78 -16.75 0.03
C ASP A 92 11.42 -17.49 -1.14
N LYS A 93 11.21 -18.82 -1.17
CA LYS A 93 11.75 -19.68 -2.22
C LYS A 93 11.05 -19.54 -3.57
N MET A 94 9.97 -18.75 -3.65
CA MET A 94 9.30 -18.43 -4.92
C MET A 94 9.95 -17.22 -5.60
N GLY A 95 10.89 -16.54 -4.93
CA GLY A 95 11.64 -15.42 -5.48
C GLY A 95 10.99 -14.06 -5.26
N HIS A 96 10.03 -13.94 -4.35
CA HIS A 96 9.49 -12.63 -3.98
C HIS A 96 10.55 -11.78 -3.28
N ILE A 97 10.64 -10.49 -3.62
CA ILE A 97 11.63 -9.56 -3.08
C ILE A 97 10.93 -8.44 -2.32
N ILE A 98 11.41 -8.13 -1.12
CA ILE A 98 11.00 -6.97 -0.33
C ILE A 98 12.02 -5.84 -0.54
N THR A 99 11.52 -4.63 -0.80
CA THR A 99 12.32 -3.40 -0.90
C THR A 99 11.51 -2.20 -0.43
N ASN A 100 12.16 -1.05 -0.32
CA ASN A 100 11.47 0.20 -0.02
C ASN A 100 10.64 0.66 -1.24
N ALA A 101 9.47 1.24 -0.97
CA ALA A 101 8.60 1.76 -2.04
C ALA A 101 9.31 2.75 -2.96
N HIS A 102 10.09 3.69 -2.40
CA HIS A 102 10.79 4.73 -3.18
C HIS A 102 11.84 4.18 -4.16
N VAL A 103 12.26 2.92 -4.01
CA VAL A 103 13.17 2.25 -4.93
C VAL A 103 12.45 1.95 -6.24
N VAL A 104 11.27 1.34 -6.15
CA VAL A 104 10.51 0.82 -7.29
C VAL A 104 9.36 1.72 -7.75
N GLU A 105 9.03 2.76 -6.98
CA GLU A 105 8.03 3.76 -7.36
C GLU A 105 8.38 4.41 -8.71
N ASP A 106 7.36 4.52 -9.57
CA ASP A 106 7.44 5.01 -10.95
C ASP A 106 8.48 4.30 -11.84
N SER A 107 8.94 3.10 -11.45
CA SER A 107 9.82 2.30 -12.30
C SER A 107 9.06 1.70 -13.48
N LEU A 108 9.64 1.79 -14.67
CA LEU A 108 9.14 1.10 -15.86
C LEU A 108 9.67 -0.32 -15.95
N ASN A 109 10.92 -0.49 -15.52
CA ASN A 109 11.60 -1.77 -15.46
C ASN A 109 12.46 -1.81 -14.20
N THR A 110 12.52 -2.98 -13.56
CA THR A 110 13.39 -3.26 -12.43
C THR A 110 14.20 -4.50 -12.76
N GLU A 111 15.50 -4.33 -12.89
CA GLU A 111 16.47 -5.41 -13.03
C GLU A 111 16.97 -5.81 -11.64
N VAL A 112 16.99 -7.12 -11.37
CA VAL A 112 17.47 -7.69 -10.11
C VAL A 112 18.85 -8.28 -10.38
N THR A 113 19.86 -7.98 -9.57
CA THR A 113 21.16 -8.66 -9.63
C THR A 113 21.41 -9.38 -8.31
N PHE A 114 21.68 -10.68 -8.36
CA PHE A 114 22.08 -11.48 -7.21
C PHE A 114 23.56 -11.25 -6.84
N LEU A 115 23.96 -11.74 -5.66
CA LEU A 115 25.32 -11.58 -5.13
C LEU A 115 26.41 -12.17 -6.06
N ASP A 116 26.07 -13.21 -6.82
CA ASP A 116 26.94 -13.85 -7.81
C ASP A 116 27.03 -13.07 -9.14
N GLY A 117 26.26 -11.98 -9.28
CA GLY A 117 26.21 -11.15 -10.48
C GLY A 117 25.18 -11.60 -11.51
N LEU A 118 24.38 -12.64 -11.23
CA LEU A 118 23.31 -13.08 -12.12
C LEU A 118 22.15 -12.06 -12.13
N VAL A 119 21.59 -11.86 -13.32
CA VAL A 119 20.45 -10.96 -13.59
C VAL A 119 19.23 -11.74 -14.05
#